data_AF-A0A835I7S6-F1
#
_entry.id   AF-A0A835I7S6-F1
#
_cell.length_a   1.000
_cell.length_b   1.000
_cell.length_c   1.000
_cell.angle_alpha   90.00
_cell.angle_beta   90.00
_cell.angle_gamma   90.00
#
_symmetry.space_group_name_H-M   'P 1'
#
loop_
_entity.id
_entity.type
_entity.pdbx_description
1 polymer ?
#
loop_
_entity_poly.entity_id
_entity_poly.type
_entity_poly.pdbx_seq_one_letter_code
_entity_poly.pdbx_strand_id
1 'polypeptide(L)'
;MKAPLLGFDGTSLMKACCGVGGLYNFNTSQMCGLPGVPVCPNPAQRIHWDGIHLTQEAYMHMSQWLLSDLLPKMQLCIVDEYYGEIFCPVHLNVDEWIKGTFYMYGLLRFATLPK
;
A
#
# COMPACT_ATOMS: atom_id res chain seq x y z
N MET A 1 7.04 5.50 11.92
CA MET A 1 7.61 4.18 11.58
C MET A 1 9.03 4.35 11.07
N LYS A 2 9.95 3.43 11.41
CA LYS A 2 11.32 3.41 10.86
C LYS A 2 11.42 2.24 9.88
N ALA A 3 11.82 2.50 8.63
CA ALA A 3 11.88 1.48 7.59
C ALA A 3 12.72 0.23 7.96
N PRO A 4 13.88 0.35 8.66
CA PRO A 4 14.63 -0.83 9.10
C PRO A 4 13.87 -1.77 10.04
N LEU A 5 12.91 -1.24 10.83
CA LEU A 5 12.08 -2.08 11.70
C LEU A 5 11.08 -2.93 10.92
N LEU A 6 10.79 -2.56 9.67
CA LEU A 6 9.94 -3.31 8.76
C LEU A 6 10.74 -4.27 7.86
N GLY A 7 12.05 -4.45 8.11
CA GLY A 7 12.90 -5.34 7.33
C GLY A 7 13.52 -4.70 6.07
N PHE A 8 13.32 -3.40 5.83
CA PHE A 8 13.96 -2.70 4.72
C PHE A 8 15.43 -2.36 5.01
N ASP A 9 16.28 -2.46 3.99
CA ASP A 9 17.69 -2.07 4.09
C ASP A 9 17.82 -0.55 4.22
N GLY A 10 18.27 -0.11 5.40
CA GLY A 10 18.45 1.31 5.74
C GLY A 10 19.42 2.07 4.83
N THR A 11 20.33 1.37 4.14
CA THR A 11 21.31 1.99 3.23
C THR A 11 20.77 2.19 1.81
N SER A 12 19.62 1.61 1.50
CA SER A 12 19.05 1.59 0.15
C SER A 12 17.58 1.98 0.08
N LEU A 13 17.08 2.67 1.11
CA LEU A 13 15.68 3.12 1.21
C LEU A 13 15.20 3.93 0.00
N MET A 14 16.08 4.71 -0.64
CA MET A 14 15.77 5.52 -1.83
C MET A 14 16.22 4.88 -3.15
N LYS A 15 16.80 3.67 -3.12
CA LYS A 15 17.33 3.02 -4.33
C LYS A 15 16.35 1.99 -4.87
N ALA A 16 15.98 2.11 -6.14
CA ALA A 16 15.18 1.13 -6.86
C ALA A 16 15.86 -0.25 -6.88
N CYS A 17 15.05 -1.30 -6.73
CA CYS A 17 15.51 -2.68 -6.86
C CYS A 17 15.78 -3.05 -8.33
N CYS A 18 14.86 -2.72 -9.22
CA CYS A 18 14.97 -2.86 -10.66
C CYS A 18 15.42 -1.54 -11.27
N GLY A 19 16.64 -1.51 -11.80
CA GLY A 19 17.18 -0.29 -12.36
C GLY A 19 18.70 -0.31 -12.48
N VAL A 20 19.22 0.67 -13.22
CA VAL A 20 20.64 0.81 -13.50
C VAL A 20 21.05 2.28 -13.51
N GLY A 21 22.13 2.59 -12.79
CA GLY A 21 22.74 3.92 -12.79
C GLY A 21 21.88 5.03 -12.16
N GLY A 22 22.36 6.27 -12.22
CA GLY A 22 21.67 7.43 -11.63
C GLY A 22 21.70 7.48 -10.09
N LEU A 23 21.18 8.57 -9.51
CA LEU A 23 21.27 8.86 -8.08
C LEU A 23 20.48 7.86 -7.20
N TYR A 24 19.42 7.25 -7.76
CA TYR A 24 18.49 6.35 -7.06
C TYR A 24 18.44 4.94 -7.67
N ASN A 25 19.50 4.54 -8.39
CA ASN A 25 19.49 3.36 -9.25
C ASN A 25 18.33 3.40 -10.28
N PHE A 26 18.03 4.59 -10.80
CA PHE A 26 16.95 4.82 -11.75
C PHE A 26 17.44 5.70 -12.90
N ASN A 27 17.14 5.25 -14.12
CA ASN A 27 17.44 5.93 -15.36
C ASN A 27 16.20 5.87 -16.26
N THR A 28 15.64 7.03 -16.63
CA THR A 28 14.44 7.13 -17.45
C THR A 28 14.62 6.60 -18.87
N SER A 29 15.85 6.55 -19.38
CA SER A 29 16.17 5.93 -20.67
C SER A 29 16.41 4.42 -20.59
N GLN A 30 16.53 3.86 -19.38
CA GLN A 30 16.75 2.43 -19.12
C GLN A 30 15.81 1.95 -18.03
N MET A 31 14.51 1.99 -18.33
CA MET A 31 13.45 1.55 -17.42
C MET A 31 13.47 0.04 -17.18
N CYS A 32 12.91 -0.36 -16.04
CA CYS A 32 12.72 -1.77 -15.70
C CYS A 32 11.99 -2.52 -16.82
N GLY A 33 12.47 -3.72 -17.15
CA GLY A 33 11.95 -4.54 -18.26
C GLY A 33 12.69 -4.34 -19.60
N LEU A 34 13.52 -3.29 -19.74
CA LEU A 34 14.42 -3.17 -20.87
C LEU A 34 15.64 -4.11 -20.75
N PRO A 35 16.23 -4.56 -21.87
CA PRO A 35 17.43 -5.39 -21.85
C PRO A 35 18.58 -4.74 -21.07
N GLY A 36 19.25 -5.54 -20.23
CA GLY A 36 20.40 -5.09 -19.45
C GLY A 36 20.07 -4.32 -18.18
N VAL A 37 18.79 -4.17 -17.82
CA VAL A 37 18.37 -3.58 -16.53
C VAL A 37 18.23 -4.69 -15.48
N PRO A 38 19.11 -4.74 -14.47
CA PRO A 38 19.08 -5.80 -13.47
C PRO A 38 18.01 -5.56 -12.41
N VAL A 39 17.64 -6.64 -11.73
CA VAL A 39 16.84 -6.64 -10.50
C VAL A 39 17.77 -6.97 -9.33
N CYS A 40 17.59 -6.28 -8.20
CA CYS A 40 18.36 -6.51 -7.00
C CYS A 40 18.14 -7.94 -6.44
N PRO A 41 19.09 -8.50 -5.65
CA PRO A 41 18.99 -9.88 -5.19
C PRO A 41 17.82 -10.16 -4.24
N ASN A 42 17.40 -9.15 -3.47
CA ASN A 42 16.30 -9.29 -2.51
C ASN A 42 15.33 -8.10 -2.60
N PRO A 43 14.27 -8.21 -3.43
CA PRO A 43 13.24 -7.18 -3.56
C PRO A 43 12.52 -6.88 -2.25
N ALA A 44 12.37 -7.87 -1.35
CA ALA A 44 11.65 -7.70 -0.08
C ALA A 44 12.31 -6.72 0.89
N GLN A 45 13.61 -6.45 0.71
CA GLN A 45 14.36 -5.48 1.52
C GLN A 45 14.39 -4.08 0.90
N ARG A 46 13.74 -3.86 -0.25
CA ARG A 46 13.67 -2.56 -0.93
C ARG A 46 12.28 -1.95 -0.80
N ILE A 47 12.23 -0.63 -0.68
CA ILE A 47 10.97 0.13 -0.73
C ILE A 47 10.53 0.33 -2.18
N HIS A 48 11.47 0.73 -3.04
CA HIS A 48 11.19 1.04 -4.44
C HIS A 48 11.47 -0.17 -5.34
N TRP A 49 10.47 -0.55 -6.13
CA TRP A 49 10.65 -1.56 -7.18
C TRP A 49 11.44 -0.95 -8.33
N ASP A 50 10.94 0.15 -8.89
CA ASP A 50 11.62 0.96 -9.90
C ASP A 50 11.55 2.44 -9.47
N GLY A 51 11.82 3.39 -10.39
CA GLY A 51 11.73 4.82 -10.08
C GLY A 51 10.31 5.37 -9.91
N ILE A 52 9.27 4.55 -10.04
CA ILE A 52 7.85 4.93 -10.10
C ILE A 52 7.01 4.11 -9.10
N HIS A 53 7.26 2.80 -9.01
CA HIS A 53 6.49 1.83 -8.24
C HIS A 53 7.21 1.37 -6.98
N LEU A 54 6.43 0.96 -5.98
CA LEU A 54 6.94 0.32 -4.77
C LEU A 54 7.04 -1.20 -4.95
N THR A 55 7.81 -1.85 -4.07
CA THR A 55 7.83 -3.32 -3.98
C THR A 55 6.55 -3.86 -3.37
N GLN A 56 6.32 -5.17 -3.55
CA GLN A 56 5.21 -5.90 -2.94
C GLN A 56 5.21 -5.71 -1.41
N GLU A 57 6.37 -5.86 -0.77
CA GLU A 57 6.54 -5.72 0.68
C GLU A 57 6.23 -4.31 1.17
N ALA A 58 6.64 -3.28 0.42
CA ALA A 58 6.28 -1.90 0.73
C ALA A 58 4.76 -1.66 0.60
N TYR A 59 4.12 -2.18 -0.44
CA TYR A 59 2.65 -2.12 -0.56
C TYR A 59 1.94 -2.85 0.57
N MET A 60 2.43 -4.03 1.00
CA MET A 60 1.84 -4.78 2.12
C MET A 60 1.92 -4.00 3.43
N HIS A 61 3.08 -3.42 3.78
CA HIS A 61 3.18 -2.63 5.00
C HIS A 61 2.33 -1.36 4.95
N MET A 62 2.27 -0.69 3.80
CA MET A 62 1.43 0.49 3.62
C MET A 62 -0.06 0.15 3.74
N SER A 63 -0.51 -0.96 3.14
CA SER A 63 -1.91 -1.39 3.23
C SER A 63 -2.27 -1.85 4.64
N GLN A 64 -1.41 -2.60 5.32
CA GLN A 64 -1.59 -2.99 6.72
C GLN A 64 -1.70 -1.75 7.63
N TRP A 65 -0.81 -0.78 7.47
CA TRP A 65 -0.89 0.47 8.24
C TRP A 65 -2.17 1.24 7.92
N LEU A 66 -2.54 1.35 6.65
CA LEU A 66 -3.79 2.00 6.25
C LEU A 66 -5.00 1.33 6.93
N LEU A 67 -5.12 0.00 6.82
CA LEU A 67 -6.26 -0.77 7.31
C LEU A 67 -6.32 -0.85 8.84
N SER A 68 -5.19 -1.10 9.50
CA SER A 68 -5.15 -1.37 10.95
C SER A 68 -4.97 -0.11 11.79
N ASP A 69 -4.33 0.93 11.26
CA ASP A 69 -3.98 2.12 12.02
C ASP A 69 -4.73 3.38 11.58
N LEU A 70 -4.86 3.61 10.27
CA LEU A 70 -5.43 4.87 9.77
C LEU A 70 -6.95 4.79 9.69
N LEU A 71 -7.48 3.73 9.07
CA LEU A 71 -8.93 3.58 8.88
C LEU A 71 -9.74 3.53 10.18
N PRO A 72 -9.31 2.88 11.27
CA PRO A 72 -10.07 2.91 12.54
C PRO A 72 -10.05 4.29 13.21
N LYS A 73 -9.06 5.12 12.90
CA LYS A 73 -8.93 6.49 13.43
C LYS A 73 -9.68 7.50 12.57
N MET A 74 -9.94 7.17 11.32
CA MET A 74 -10.93 7.84 10.51
C MET A 74 -12.30 7.33 10.97
N GLN A 75 -13.14 8.18 11.56
CA GLN A 75 -14.53 7.84 11.87
C GLN A 75 -15.33 7.69 10.57
N LEU A 76 -15.02 6.67 9.77
CA LEU A 76 -15.69 6.36 8.53
C LEU A 76 -16.91 5.51 8.88
N CYS A 77 -18.04 6.18 9.05
CA CYS A 77 -19.32 5.54 9.23
C CYS A 77 -20.00 5.42 7.87
N ILE A 78 -20.56 4.25 7.60
CA ILE A 78 -21.41 4.01 6.44
C ILE A 78 -22.81 4.46 6.86
N VAL A 79 -23.43 5.32 6.07
CA VAL A 79 -24.85 5.64 6.23
C VAL A 79 -25.62 4.56 5.51
N ASP A 80 -26.38 3.75 6.24
CA ASP A 80 -27.33 2.83 5.61
C ASP A 80 -28.57 3.63 5.21
N GLU A 81 -28.69 3.97 3.92
CA GLU A 81 -29.84 4.68 3.38
C GLU A 81 -31.16 3.89 3.49
N TYR A 82 -31.10 2.58 3.73
CA TYR A 82 -32.28 1.71 3.79
C TYR A 82 -32.91 1.64 5.19
N TYR A 83 -32.09 1.68 6.25
CA TYR A 83 -32.57 1.65 7.64
C TYR A 83 -32.43 2.97 8.40
N GLY A 84 -31.71 3.96 7.86
CA GLY A 84 -31.49 5.25 8.52
C GLY A 84 -30.55 5.17 9.72
N GLU A 85 -29.71 4.13 9.78
CA GLU A 85 -28.74 3.92 10.86
C GLU A 85 -27.31 4.26 10.40
N ILE A 86 -26.55 4.87 11.32
CA ILE A 86 -25.13 5.14 11.11
C ILE A 86 -24.36 3.91 11.57
N PHE A 87 -23.85 3.14 10.61
CA PHE A 87 -23.00 1.99 10.91
C PHE A 87 -21.54 2.41 10.87
N CYS A 88 -20.92 2.56 12.04
CA CYS A 88 -19.48 2.77 12.15
C CYS A 88 -18.80 1.42 12.41
N PRO A 89 -18.25 0.72 11.40
CA PRO A 89 -17.52 -0.52 11.64
C PRO A 89 -16.23 -0.20 12.42
N VAL A 90 -16.28 -0.32 13.74
CA VAL A 90 -15.15 -0.06 14.65
C VAL A 90 -14.08 -1.16 14.66
N HIS A 91 -14.14 -2.12 13.74
CA HIS A 91 -13.12 -3.16 13.64
C HIS A 91 -13.07 -3.75 12.23
N LEU A 92 -12.27 -3.15 11.35
CA LEU A 92 -11.86 -3.85 10.13
C LEU A 92 -10.60 -4.65 10.47
N ASN A 93 -10.77 -5.83 11.06
CA ASN A 93 -9.69 -6.80 11.05
C ASN A 93 -9.49 -7.25 9.60
N VAL A 94 -8.27 -7.15 9.07
CA VAL A 94 -7.96 -7.54 7.67
C VAL A 94 -8.36 -9.00 7.41
N ASP A 95 -8.24 -9.87 8.42
CA ASP A 95 -8.67 -11.27 8.34
C ASP A 95 -10.19 -11.44 8.24
N GLU A 96 -10.97 -10.52 8.82
CA GLU A 96 -12.42 -10.47 8.67
C GLU A 96 -12.83 -9.78 7.37
N TRP A 97 -12.04 -8.83 6.89
CA TRP A 97 -12.27 -8.17 5.60
C TRP A 97 -12.10 -9.14 4.44
N ILE A 98 -11.07 -10.00 4.44
CA ILE A 98 -10.91 -11.05 3.40
C ILE A 98 -12.11 -12.00 3.42
N LYS A 99 -12.62 -12.36 4.61
CA LYS A 99 -13.82 -13.19 4.76
C LYS A 99 -15.10 -12.45 4.31
N GLY A 100 -15.18 -11.14 4.55
CA GLY A 100 -16.31 -10.28 4.17
C GLY A 100 -16.32 -9.86 2.69
N THR A 101 -15.16 -9.81 2.03
CA THR A 101 -15.04 -9.46 0.59
C THR A 101 -15.64 -10.56 -0.29
N PHE A 102 -15.66 -11.82 0.17
CA PHE A 102 -16.42 -12.88 -0.50
C PHE A 102 -17.95 -12.69 -0.40
N TYR A 103 -18.44 -11.89 0.54
CA TYR A 103 -19.87 -11.61 0.73
C TYR A 103 -20.35 -10.33 0.01
N MET A 104 -19.46 -9.43 -0.39
CA MET A 104 -19.78 -8.05 -0.84
C MET A 104 -19.51 -7.83 -2.34
N TYR A 105 -20.07 -8.66 -3.22
CA TYR A 105 -20.17 -8.33 -4.66
C TYR A 105 -21.30 -7.31 -4.93
N GLY A 106 -21.23 -6.11 -4.34
CA GLY A 106 -22.27 -5.10 -4.54
C GLY A 106 -21.91 -3.70 -4.06
N LEU A 107 -21.19 -2.96 -4.92
CA LEU A 107 -21.13 -1.49 -5.10
C LEU A 107 -21.30 -0.56 -3.89
N LEU A 108 -20.41 0.43 -3.70
CA LEU A 108 -20.78 1.78 -3.24
C LEU A 108 -19.69 2.84 -3.51
N ARG A 109 -20.13 4.07 -3.85
CA ARG A 109 -19.32 5.26 -4.19
C ARG A 109 -19.13 6.16 -2.96
N PHE A 110 -17.98 6.84 -2.86
CA PHE A 110 -17.58 7.70 -1.74
C PHE A 110 -18.09 9.15 -1.87
N ALA A 111 -18.57 9.74 -0.77
CA ALA A 111 -18.86 11.19 -0.65
C ALA A 111 -18.47 11.72 0.74
N THR A 112 -17.99 12.97 0.81
CA THR A 112 -17.59 13.68 2.06
C THR A 112 -18.72 14.59 2.56
N LEU A 113 -18.93 14.63 3.89
CA LEU A 113 -19.98 15.43 4.56
C LEU A 113 -19.60 16.92 4.72
N PRO A 114 -20.58 17.86 4.68
CA PRO A 114 -20.40 19.24 5.12
C PRO A 114 -20.54 19.37 6.66
N LYS A 115 -19.99 20.48 7.19
CA LYS A 115 -19.72 20.78 8.62
C LYS A 115 -20.90 20.64 9.57
#